data_AF-A0A920MUG7-F1
#
_entry.id   AF-A0A920MUG7-F1
#
_cell.length_a   1.000
_cell.length_b   1.000
_cell.length_c   1.000
_cell.angle_alpha   90.00
_cell.angle_beta   90.00
_cell.angle_gamma   90.00
#
_symmetry.space_group_name_H-M   'P 1'
#
loop_
_entity.id
_entity.type
_entity.pdbx_description
1 polymer ?
#
loop_
_entity_poly.entity_id
_entity_poly.type
_entity_poly.pdbx_seq_one_letter_code
_entity_poly.pdbx_strand_id
1 'polypeptide(L)'
;MEATVGGIAAGLVAKKIVPFEQVAKQAKIINIEYNNAESDLALVDLVLVTGDFIGSRAIWDVSNLQEGIFAIAESATVGLSSIAATLQTVKQNEDAAIHVIMGEGNTTVRAPIAPGTYETIPVKEYKRINLEEKVTMKGPGVLAFDGERDRVLQEDETIVVSVSKKRSLGYKYS
;
A
#
# COMPACT_ATOMS: atom_id res chain seq x y z
N MET A 1 -5.96 -6.33 23.87
CA MET A 1 -5.34 -5.03 23.53
C MET A 1 -3.89 -5.33 23.21
N GLU A 2 -3.55 -5.46 21.93
CA GLU A 2 -2.18 -5.76 21.47
C GLU A 2 -1.92 -5.01 20.14
N ALA A 3 -2.33 -3.74 20.10
CA ALA A 3 -1.98 -2.83 19.02
C ALA A 3 -0.62 -2.21 19.39
N THR A 4 0.49 -2.91 19.14
CA THR A 4 1.78 -2.28 19.47
C THR A 4 2.99 -2.77 18.70
N VAL A 5 3.05 -3.99 18.16
CA VAL A 5 4.31 -4.43 17.51
C VAL A 5 4.48 -3.83 16.11
N GLY A 6 3.44 -3.88 15.26
CA GLY A 6 3.52 -3.35 13.89
C GLY A 6 3.64 -1.83 13.81
N GLY A 7 2.83 -1.10 14.60
CA GLY A 7 2.85 0.36 14.65
C GLY A 7 4.13 0.93 15.29
N ILE A 8 4.68 0.27 16.32
CA ILE A 8 6.00 0.65 16.86
C ILE A 8 7.09 0.40 15.82
N ALA A 9 7.06 -0.73 15.11
CA ALA A 9 8.08 -1.04 14.11
C ALA A 9 8.10 -0.02 12.96
N ALA A 10 6.92 0.34 12.42
CA ALA A 10 6.80 1.40 11.41
C ALA A 10 7.29 2.76 11.95
N GLY A 11 6.87 3.15 13.16
CA GLY A 11 7.30 4.40 13.79
C GLY A 11 8.79 4.45 14.14
N LEU A 12 9.43 3.31 14.45
CA LEU A 12 10.86 3.22 14.73
C LEU A 12 11.72 3.23 13.46
N VAL A 13 11.23 2.67 12.36
CA VAL A 13 11.87 2.77 11.03
C VAL A 13 11.80 4.20 10.52
N ALA A 14 10.64 4.84 10.60
CA ALA A 14 10.46 6.26 10.23
C ALA A 14 11.37 7.19 11.05
N LYS A 15 11.61 6.87 12.34
CA LYS A 15 12.54 7.60 13.21
C LYS A 15 14.01 7.18 13.10
N LYS A 16 14.37 6.25 12.20
CA LYS A 16 15.72 5.65 12.05
C LYS A 16 16.28 5.01 13.33
N ILE A 17 15.41 4.64 14.28
CA ILE A 17 15.81 4.06 15.57
C ILE A 17 16.11 2.55 15.42
N VAL A 18 15.47 1.88 14.46
CA VAL A 18 15.74 0.47 14.11
C VAL A 18 16.06 0.39 12.62
N PRO A 19 17.11 -0.35 12.19
CA PRO A 19 17.42 -0.52 10.78
C PRO A 19 16.24 -1.17 10.05
N PHE A 20 15.83 -0.59 8.91
CA PHE A 20 14.80 -1.12 8.01
C PHE A 20 14.98 -2.62 7.73
N GLU A 21 16.23 -3.05 7.59
CA GLU A 21 16.62 -4.44 7.38
C GLU A 21 16.16 -5.41 8.48
N GLN A 22 15.97 -4.95 9.72
CA GLN A 22 15.50 -5.80 10.81
C GLN A 22 13.98 -5.96 10.81
N VAL A 23 13.24 -4.89 10.46
CA VAL A 23 11.76 -4.92 10.34
C VAL A 23 11.32 -5.67 9.10
N ALA A 24 12.05 -5.52 7.99
CA ALA A 24 11.75 -6.19 6.74
C ALA A 24 11.88 -7.73 6.80
N LYS A 25 12.61 -8.31 7.78
CA LYS A 25 12.88 -9.76 7.89
C LYS A 25 11.64 -10.64 8.17
N GLN A 26 10.50 -10.06 8.51
CA GLN A 26 9.23 -10.78 8.73
C GLN A 26 8.04 -10.11 8.05
N ALA A 27 8.24 -8.96 7.40
CA ALA A 27 7.17 -8.17 6.81
C ALA A 27 6.85 -8.61 5.38
N LYS A 28 5.59 -8.40 4.99
CA LYS A 28 5.23 -8.30 3.58
C LYS A 28 5.86 -7.03 3.00
N ILE A 29 6.28 -7.11 1.74
CA ILE A 29 6.87 -6.01 0.98
C ILE A 29 6.13 -5.96 -0.34
N ILE A 30 5.59 -4.78 -0.67
CA ILE A 30 5.10 -4.46 -1.99
C ILE A 30 6.33 -4.08 -2.81
N ASN A 31 6.66 -4.89 -3.82
CA ASN A 31 7.75 -4.63 -4.75
C ASN A 31 7.19 -3.94 -5.98
N ILE A 32 7.87 -2.90 -6.44
CA ILE A 32 7.54 -2.15 -7.65
C ILE A 32 8.70 -2.31 -8.63
N GLU A 33 8.42 -2.79 -9.83
CA GLU A 33 9.37 -2.88 -10.95
C GLU A 33 8.95 -1.89 -12.05
N TYR A 34 9.87 -0.98 -12.41
CA TYR A 34 9.65 -0.03 -13.50
C TYR A 34 10.23 -0.57 -14.81
N ASN A 35 9.74 -0.06 -15.95
CA ASN A 35 10.20 -0.47 -17.28
C ASN A 35 11.71 -0.23 -17.53
N ASN A 36 12.33 0.68 -16.79
CA ASN A 36 13.76 1.02 -16.89
C ASN A 36 14.67 0.19 -15.95
N ALA A 37 14.17 -0.94 -15.43
CA ALA A 37 14.86 -1.79 -14.46
C ALA A 37 15.17 -1.13 -13.10
N GLU A 38 14.63 0.05 -12.82
CA GLU A 38 14.55 0.54 -11.46
C GLU A 38 13.57 -0.31 -10.64
N SER A 39 13.76 -0.32 -9.33
CA SER A 39 12.84 -0.95 -8.40
C SER A 39 12.64 -0.08 -7.17
N ASP A 40 11.49 -0.28 -6.53
CA ASP A 40 11.10 0.46 -5.34
C ASP A 40 10.22 -0.43 -4.45
N LEU A 41 9.90 0.03 -3.24
CA LEU A 41 9.11 -0.71 -2.29
C LEU A 41 8.17 0.15 -1.43
N ALA A 42 7.12 -0.51 -0.95
CA ALA A 42 6.23 -0.06 0.13
C ALA A 42 5.95 -1.21 1.11
N LEU A 43 5.53 -0.91 2.33
CA LEU A 43 5.30 -1.91 3.38
C LEU A 43 3.83 -2.16 3.71
N VAL A 44 3.01 -1.12 3.63
CA VAL A 44 1.60 -1.12 4.00
C VAL A 44 0.75 -1.02 2.74
N ASP A 45 0.95 0.04 1.95
CA ASP A 45 0.16 0.30 0.76
C ASP A 45 0.92 1.08 -0.32
N LEU A 46 0.49 0.84 -1.57
CA LEU A 46 0.87 1.58 -2.76
C LEU A 46 -0.42 2.01 -3.46
N VAL A 47 -0.62 3.32 -3.63
CA VAL A 47 -1.85 3.85 -4.22
C VAL A 47 -1.52 4.79 -5.36
N LEU A 48 -2.14 4.58 -6.52
CA LEU A 48 -2.10 5.49 -7.66
C LEU A 48 -3.25 6.48 -7.55
N VAL A 49 -2.91 7.76 -7.62
CA VAL A 49 -3.86 8.87 -7.64
C VAL A 49 -3.72 9.68 -8.92
N THR A 50 -4.83 10.16 -9.47
CA THR A 50 -4.84 11.12 -10.59
C THR A 50 -4.28 12.45 -10.16
N GLY A 51 -3.47 13.07 -11.02
CA GLY A 51 -2.99 14.45 -10.87
C GLY A 51 -1.48 14.59 -11.07
N ASP A 52 -1.05 15.85 -11.20
CA ASP A 52 0.33 16.21 -11.56
C ASP A 52 1.16 16.68 -10.35
N PHE A 53 0.63 16.62 -9.14
CA PHE A 53 1.20 17.32 -7.98
C PHE A 53 1.90 16.38 -6.98
N ILE A 54 3.19 16.63 -6.81
CA ILE A 54 4.07 16.05 -5.78
C ILE A 54 3.74 16.74 -4.44
N GLY A 55 3.30 15.96 -3.44
CA GLY A 55 3.13 16.46 -2.07
C GLY A 55 1.95 15.85 -1.31
N SER A 56 2.11 15.75 0.02
CA SER A 56 1.21 15.09 0.98
C SER A 56 -0.23 15.60 1.05
N ARG A 57 -0.66 16.52 0.17
CA ARG A 57 -2.03 17.04 0.09
C ARG A 57 -2.89 16.35 -0.97
N ALA A 58 -2.31 15.83 -2.05
CA ALA A 58 -3.06 15.22 -3.15
C ALA A 58 -3.70 13.86 -2.79
N ILE A 59 -3.16 13.19 -1.76
CA ILE A 59 -3.55 11.83 -1.35
C ILE A 59 -4.90 11.79 -0.62
N TRP A 60 -5.39 12.92 -0.09
CA TRP A 60 -6.60 12.96 0.75
C TRP A 60 -7.88 13.23 -0.04
N ASP A 61 -7.78 13.65 -1.30
CA ASP A 61 -8.96 13.80 -2.15
C ASP A 61 -9.31 12.44 -2.75
N VAL A 62 -10.31 11.79 -2.15
CA VAL A 62 -10.74 10.45 -2.54
C VAL A 62 -11.27 10.39 -3.97
N SER A 63 -11.64 11.52 -4.58
CA SER A 63 -12.09 11.59 -5.97
C SER A 63 -10.97 11.33 -6.98
N ASN A 64 -9.70 11.46 -6.54
CA ASN A 64 -8.53 11.21 -7.37
C ASN A 64 -7.96 9.80 -7.21
N LEU A 65 -8.54 8.93 -6.37
CA LEU A 65 -8.04 7.56 -6.20
C LEU A 65 -8.35 6.73 -7.45
N GLN A 66 -7.34 6.05 -8.00
CA GLN A 66 -7.49 5.19 -9.17
C GLN A 66 -7.38 3.71 -8.81
N GLU A 67 -6.27 3.32 -8.18
CA GLU A 67 -5.92 1.92 -7.99
C GLU A 67 -4.97 1.78 -6.80
N GLY A 68 -5.07 0.69 -6.04
CA GLY A 68 -4.19 0.46 -4.90
C GLY A 68 -3.90 -1.00 -4.60
N ILE A 69 -2.69 -1.25 -4.10
CA ILE A 69 -2.25 -2.52 -3.55
C ILE A 69 -2.03 -2.34 -2.06
N PHE A 70 -2.70 -3.16 -1.26
CA PHE A 70 -2.69 -3.09 0.20
C PHE A 70 -2.15 -4.40 0.76
N ALA A 71 -0.89 -4.38 1.20
CA ALA A 71 -0.28 -5.52 1.88
C ALA A 71 -0.87 -5.72 3.27
N ILE A 72 -1.32 -4.65 3.93
CA ILE A 72 -1.96 -4.70 5.25
C ILE A 72 -3.28 -3.93 5.19
N ALA A 73 -4.35 -4.58 5.63
CA ALA A 73 -5.70 -4.04 5.66
C ALA A 73 -6.38 -4.46 6.98
N GLU A 74 -6.17 -3.70 8.05
CA GLU A 74 -6.68 -4.01 9.39
C GLU A 74 -7.66 -2.94 9.87
N SER A 75 -8.74 -3.33 10.57
CA SER A 75 -9.91 -2.48 10.85
C SER A 75 -9.66 -1.29 11.80
N ALA A 76 -8.43 -1.12 12.31
CA ALA A 76 -8.06 -0.06 13.24
C ALA A 76 -7.21 1.05 12.60
N THR A 77 -7.03 1.02 11.27
CA THR A 77 -6.19 2.01 10.57
C THR A 77 -7.00 3.23 10.13
N VAL A 78 -6.39 4.40 10.27
CA VAL A 78 -6.79 5.64 9.59
C VAL A 78 -5.84 5.80 8.40
N GLY A 79 -6.35 6.23 7.25
CA GLY A 79 -5.55 6.35 6.01
C GLY A 79 -6.09 5.50 4.87
N LEU A 80 -5.34 5.43 3.76
CA LEU A 80 -5.77 4.74 2.55
C LEU A 80 -6.00 3.23 2.75
N SER A 81 -5.18 2.57 3.57
CA SER A 81 -5.38 1.15 3.93
C SER A 81 -6.72 0.83 4.58
N SER A 82 -7.41 1.83 5.15
CA SER A 82 -8.75 1.66 5.72
C SER A 82 -9.83 1.37 4.65
N ILE A 83 -9.58 1.77 3.38
CA ILE A 83 -10.44 1.42 2.24
C ILE A 83 -10.45 -0.10 2.06
N ALA A 84 -9.27 -0.69 1.93
CA ALA A 84 -9.11 -2.13 1.79
C ALA A 84 -9.63 -2.88 3.03
N ALA A 85 -9.35 -2.37 4.24
CA ALA A 85 -9.80 -2.99 5.49
C ALA A 85 -11.32 -3.09 5.61
N THR A 86 -12.05 -2.15 5.00
CA THR A 86 -13.52 -2.16 4.97
C THR A 86 -14.08 -3.15 3.96
N LEU A 87 -13.37 -3.40 2.85
CA LEU A 87 -13.73 -4.41 1.84
C LEU A 87 -13.43 -5.82 2.33
N GLN A 88 -12.18 -6.05 2.74
CA GLN A 88 -11.70 -7.33 3.23
C GLN A 88 -10.45 -7.13 4.07
N THR A 89 -10.46 -7.67 5.30
CA THR A 89 -9.29 -7.60 6.17
C THR A 89 -8.18 -8.53 5.68
N VAL A 90 -6.94 -8.03 5.68
CA VAL A 90 -5.72 -8.79 5.46
C VAL A 90 -4.70 -8.41 6.52
N LYS A 91 -4.31 -9.38 7.35
CA LYS A 91 -3.38 -9.13 8.46
C LYS A 91 -1.94 -9.06 7.99
N GLN A 92 -1.08 -8.44 8.80
CA GLN A 92 0.37 -8.38 8.52
C GLN A 92 1.02 -9.76 8.30
N ASN A 93 0.58 -10.79 9.03
CA ASN A 93 1.14 -12.15 8.95
C ASN A 93 0.49 -13.04 7.88
N GLU A 94 -0.58 -12.58 7.23
CA GLU A 94 -1.34 -13.34 6.25
C GLU A 94 -0.67 -13.29 4.86
N ASP A 95 -0.57 -14.42 4.17
CA ASP A 95 0.06 -14.55 2.84
C ASP A 95 -0.85 -14.06 1.70
N ALA A 96 -1.28 -12.81 1.79
CA ALA A 96 -2.10 -12.16 0.76
C ALA A 96 -1.96 -10.64 0.81
N ALA A 97 -2.49 -10.00 -0.23
CA ALA A 97 -2.75 -8.58 -0.29
C ALA A 97 -4.13 -8.34 -0.92
N ILE A 98 -4.61 -7.11 -0.83
CA ILE A 98 -5.83 -6.67 -1.53
C ILE A 98 -5.42 -5.72 -2.65
N HIS A 99 -5.91 -6.01 -3.86
CA HIS A 99 -5.89 -5.11 -4.99
C HIS A 99 -7.26 -4.45 -5.11
N VAL A 100 -7.30 -3.13 -5.24
CA VAL A 100 -8.53 -2.35 -5.36
C VAL A 100 -8.43 -1.45 -6.58
N ILE A 101 -9.48 -1.44 -7.40
CA ILE A 101 -9.68 -0.46 -8.46
C ILE A 101 -10.81 0.46 -8.00
N MET A 102 -10.47 1.72 -7.74
CA MET A 102 -11.39 2.76 -7.33
C MET A 102 -12.09 3.37 -8.54
N GLY A 103 -13.26 3.95 -8.31
CA GLY A 103 -14.10 4.56 -9.36
C GLY A 103 -15.50 3.95 -9.41
N GLU A 104 -16.30 4.41 -10.38
CA GLU A 104 -17.69 4.01 -10.50
C GLU A 104 -17.86 2.48 -10.60
N GLY A 105 -18.70 1.94 -9.72
CA GLY A 105 -19.00 0.53 -9.60
C GLY A 105 -20.22 0.29 -8.71
N ASN A 106 -20.51 -0.98 -8.45
CA ASN A 106 -21.68 -1.37 -7.64
C ASN A 106 -21.38 -1.43 -6.13
N THR A 107 -20.13 -1.14 -5.73
CA THR A 107 -19.71 -1.19 -4.33
C THR A 107 -19.28 0.20 -3.88
N THR A 108 -19.67 0.58 -2.67
CA THR A 108 -19.17 1.79 -2.01
C THR A 108 -18.63 1.44 -0.63
N VAL A 109 -17.55 2.13 -0.26
CA VAL A 109 -16.85 1.93 1.01
C VAL A 109 -16.87 3.23 1.78
N ARG A 110 -17.25 3.17 3.06
CA ARG A 110 -17.16 4.32 3.96
C ARG A 110 -15.99 4.12 4.93
N ALA A 111 -14.91 4.87 4.72
CA ALA A 111 -13.64 4.62 5.39
C ALA A 111 -13.06 5.88 6.06
N PRO A 112 -12.36 5.75 7.21
CA PRO A 112 -11.70 6.85 7.89
C PRO A 112 -10.38 7.21 7.21
N ILE A 113 -10.45 8.01 6.14
CA ILE A 113 -9.27 8.36 5.35
C ILE A 113 -8.34 9.31 6.11
N ALA A 114 -8.86 10.24 6.92
CA ALA A 114 -8.05 11.12 7.77
C ALA A 114 -8.65 11.24 9.19
N PRO A 115 -7.88 11.71 10.19
CA PRO A 115 -8.40 11.89 11.54
C PRO A 115 -9.63 12.80 11.56
N GLY A 116 -10.74 12.29 12.10
CA GLY A 116 -11.99 13.04 12.22
C GLY A 116 -12.86 13.10 10.97
N THR A 117 -12.47 12.44 9.86
CA THR A 117 -13.27 12.40 8.63
C THR A 117 -13.57 10.96 8.20
N TYR A 118 -14.71 10.77 7.53
CA TYR A 118 -15.08 9.54 6.85
C TYR A 118 -15.52 9.90 5.45
N GLU A 119 -14.86 9.31 4.47
CA GLU A 119 -15.19 9.53 3.07
C GLU A 119 -15.95 8.32 2.52
N THR A 120 -16.76 8.56 1.49
CA THR A 120 -17.43 7.48 0.74
C THR A 120 -16.71 7.32 -0.60
N ILE A 121 -16.08 6.16 -0.79
CA ILE A 121 -15.25 5.85 -1.95
C ILE A 121 -16.00 4.83 -2.82
N PRO A 122 -16.30 5.15 -4.09
CA PRO A 122 -16.82 4.16 -5.03
C PRO A 122 -15.70 3.18 -5.42
N VAL A 123 -16.03 1.89 -5.43
CA VAL A 123 -15.11 0.80 -5.76
C VAL A 123 -15.67 0.06 -6.96
N LYS A 124 -14.88 0.06 -8.03
CA LYS A 124 -15.21 -0.65 -9.27
C LYS A 124 -15.02 -2.15 -9.09
N GLU A 125 -13.86 -2.55 -8.55
CA GLU A 125 -13.49 -3.93 -8.34
C GLU A 125 -12.49 -4.02 -7.17
N TYR A 126 -12.51 -5.15 -6.46
CA TYR A 126 -11.43 -5.51 -5.56
C TYR A 126 -11.19 -7.02 -5.61
N LYS A 127 -9.93 -7.41 -5.40
CA LYS A 127 -9.51 -8.80 -5.43
C LYS A 127 -8.48 -9.06 -4.35
N ARG A 128 -8.64 -10.18 -3.65
CA ARG A 128 -7.55 -10.74 -2.86
C ARG A 128 -6.53 -11.40 -3.79
N ILE A 129 -5.29 -10.95 -3.72
CA ILE A 129 -4.18 -11.48 -4.53
C ILE A 129 -3.22 -12.29 -3.67
N ASN A 130 -2.63 -13.32 -4.28
CA ASN A 130 -1.61 -14.11 -3.63
C ASN A 130 -0.26 -13.37 -3.60
N LEU A 131 0.65 -13.81 -2.74
CA LEU A 131 2.04 -13.37 -2.84
C LEU A 131 2.62 -13.74 -4.21
N GLU A 132 3.55 -12.92 -4.70
CA GLU A 132 4.21 -13.02 -6.01
C GLU A 132 3.27 -12.86 -7.22
N GLU A 133 1.95 -12.72 -7.02
CA GLU A 133 1.01 -12.37 -8.09
C GLU A 133 1.33 -10.98 -8.63
N LYS A 134 1.48 -10.87 -9.94
CA LYS A 134 1.86 -9.64 -10.63
C LYS A 134 0.62 -8.85 -11.04
N VAL A 135 0.58 -7.59 -10.63
CA VAL A 135 -0.43 -6.61 -11.04
C VAL A 135 0.28 -5.52 -11.85
N THR A 136 -0.26 -5.17 -13.01
CA THR A 136 0.24 -4.04 -13.80
C THR A 136 -0.61 -2.81 -13.48
N MET A 137 0.03 -1.76 -13.00
CA MET A 137 -0.59 -0.44 -12.84
C MET A 137 -0.06 0.49 -13.92
N LYS A 138 -0.91 1.39 -14.42
CA LYS A 138 -0.60 2.27 -15.54
C LYS A 138 -0.91 3.72 -15.18
N GLY A 139 0.02 4.63 -15.50
CA GLY A 139 -0.19 6.07 -15.42
C GLY A 139 -1.18 6.59 -16.46
N PRO A 140 -1.48 7.90 -16.43
CA PRO A 140 -0.79 8.93 -15.65
C PRO A 140 -1.22 8.98 -14.17
N GLY A 141 -0.35 9.52 -13.33
CA GLY A 141 -0.70 9.86 -11.95
C GLY A 141 0.49 9.88 -11.00
N VAL A 142 0.20 9.91 -9.71
CA VAL A 142 1.19 9.88 -8.63
C VAL A 142 1.01 8.60 -7.84
N LEU A 143 2.07 7.81 -7.73
CA LEU A 143 2.18 6.72 -6.78
C LEU A 143 2.47 7.28 -5.39
N ALA A 144 1.64 6.94 -4.41
CA ALA A 144 1.86 7.18 -3.00
C ALA A 144 2.28 5.88 -2.31
N PHE A 145 3.40 5.94 -1.59
CA PHE A 145 4.01 4.80 -0.88
C PHE A 145 3.83 5.03 0.62
N ASP A 146 3.06 4.16 1.29
CA ASP A 146 2.82 4.19 2.73
C ASP A 146 2.28 5.54 3.27
N GLY A 147 1.83 6.42 2.38
CA GLY A 147 1.49 7.82 2.69
C GLY A 147 2.68 8.75 2.97
N GLU A 148 3.92 8.30 2.83
CA GLU A 148 5.12 9.07 3.21
C GLU A 148 5.93 9.60 2.02
N ARG A 149 5.89 8.91 0.90
CA ARG A 149 6.67 9.24 -0.30
C ARG A 149 5.81 9.12 -1.54
N ASP A 150 6.21 9.86 -2.57
CA ASP A 150 5.50 9.88 -3.83
C ASP A 150 6.43 9.82 -5.05
N ARG A 151 5.91 9.31 -6.16
CA ARG A 151 6.57 9.29 -7.48
C ARG A 151 5.55 9.47 -8.59
N VAL A 152 5.85 10.35 -9.55
CA VAL A 152 5.02 10.55 -10.74
C VAL A 152 5.20 9.40 -11.72
N LEU A 153 4.09 8.87 -12.24
CA LEU A 153 4.03 8.05 -13.45
C LEU A 153 3.52 8.90 -14.61
N GLN A 154 4.28 8.90 -15.70
CA GLN A 154 3.89 9.60 -16.92
C GLN A 154 2.73 8.88 -17.63
N GLU A 155 2.14 9.56 -18.62
CA GLU A 155 1.18 8.95 -19.53
C GLU A 155 1.78 7.68 -20.15
N ASP A 156 0.98 6.62 -20.19
CA ASP A 156 1.38 5.30 -20.68
C ASP A 156 2.52 4.59 -19.94
N GLU A 157 3.10 5.19 -18.89
CA GLU A 157 4.10 4.53 -18.06
C GLU A 157 3.45 3.40 -17.25
N THR A 158 4.05 2.21 -17.29
CA THR A 158 3.57 1.03 -16.57
C THR A 158 4.57 0.62 -15.51
N ILE A 159 4.04 0.14 -14.39
CA ILE A 159 4.79 -0.57 -13.36
C ILE A 159 4.23 -1.97 -13.17
N VAL A 160 5.09 -2.88 -12.74
CA VAL A 160 4.67 -4.20 -12.27
C VAL A 160 4.80 -4.24 -10.76
N VAL A 161 3.72 -4.59 -10.09
CA VAL A 161 3.63 -4.66 -8.63
C VAL A 161 3.41 -6.09 -8.21
N SER A 162 4.11 -6.52 -7.16
CA SER A 162 3.91 -7.82 -6.51
C SER A 162 4.09 -7.70 -5.01
N VAL A 163 3.54 -8.63 -4.23
CA VAL A 163 3.75 -8.66 -2.77
C VAL A 163 4.54 -9.90 -2.40
N SER A 164 5.63 -9.73 -1.66
CA SER A 164 6.51 -10.82 -1.22
C SER A 164 6.67 -10.80 0.30
N LYS A 165 7.17 -11.88 0.88
CA LYS A 165 7.67 -11.90 2.26
C LYS A 165 9.19 -12.05 2.22
N LYS A 166 9.93 -11.14 2.88
CA LYS A 166 11.36 -11.37 3.08
C LYS A 166 11.53 -12.51 4.08
N ARG A 167 12.05 -13.65 3.62
CA ARG A 167 12.41 -14.77 4.51
C ARG A 167 13.74 -14.48 5.21
N SER A 168 13.81 -14.81 6.50
CA SER A 168 15.07 -14.94 7.23
C SER A 168 16.01 -15.91 6.48
N LEU A 169 17.08 -15.40 5.87
CA LEU A 169 18.28 -16.20 5.67
C LEU A 169 18.85 -16.42 7.06
N GLY A 170 18.61 -17.61 7.62
CA GLY A 170 19.24 -18.02 8.86
C GLY A 170 20.74 -17.89 8.72
N TYR A 171 21.34 -16.95 9.45
CA TYR A 171 22.78 -16.96 9.69
C TYR A 171 23.09 -18.27 10.40
N LYS A 172 23.57 -19.27 9.64
CA LYS A 172 24.33 -20.37 10.21
C LYS A 172 25.64 -19.76 10.69
N TYR A 173 25.72 -19.50 11.99
CA TYR A 173 27.02 -19.40 12.64
C TYR A 173 27.63 -20.80 12.60
N SER A 174 28.63 -20.97 11.72
CA SER A 174 29.62 -22.05 11.83
C SER A 174 30.65 -21.70 12.89
#